data_AF-A0A519C377-F1
#
_entry.id   AF-A0A519C377-F1
#
_cell.length_a   1.000
_cell.length_b   1.000
_cell.length_c   1.000
_cell.angle_alpha   90.00
_cell.angle_beta   90.00
_cell.angle_gamma   90.00
#
_symmetry.space_group_name_H-M   'P 1'
#
loop_
_entity.id
_entity.type
_entity.pdbx_description
1 polymer ?
#
loop_
_entity_poly.entity_id
_entity_poly.type
_entity_poly.pdbx_seq_one_letter_code
_entity_poly.pdbx_strand_id
1 'polypeptide(L)'
;MLGGRKKSLKEGDFVFAKQADGEYNKIIFGAVTGVEGQKIGVNGIIINPIGLRNKVEQGKAGKRSIEILKNPNPDNCILSLVYRIEHDNFAGVLDLNEQQVLEIPNRVYATLNGWIQESLSEFINNVLSLPPGSERDQAKRVLKQRMDTLFDKQLKRTLYAICRSLKILT
;
A
#
# COMPACT_ATOMS: atom_id res chain seq x y z
N MET A 1 31.05 -19.48 -12.45
CA MET A 1 29.90 -19.54 -11.54
C MET A 1 29.88 -18.27 -10.70
N LEU A 2 29.03 -17.30 -11.03
CA LEU A 2 28.85 -16.08 -10.23
C LEU A 2 27.76 -16.36 -9.20
N GLY A 3 28.15 -16.92 -8.06
CA GLY A 3 27.30 -17.05 -6.89
C GLY A 3 27.07 -15.68 -6.27
N GLY A 4 26.07 -14.95 -6.76
CA GLY A 4 25.61 -13.73 -6.12
C GLY A 4 25.15 -14.06 -4.71
N ARG A 5 25.88 -13.60 -3.69
CA ARG A 5 25.45 -13.68 -2.29
C ARG A 5 24.04 -13.07 -2.22
N LYS A 6 23.04 -13.85 -1.80
CA LYS A 6 21.76 -13.29 -1.36
C LYS A 6 22.09 -12.27 -0.28
N LYS A 7 21.83 -11.00 -0.55
CA LYS A 7 22.02 -9.93 0.42
C LYS A 7 21.11 -10.25 1.62
N SER A 8 21.71 -10.42 2.80
CA SER A 8 20.97 -10.62 4.04
C SER A 8 20.42 -9.27 4.50
N LEU A 9 19.18 -9.26 4.99
CA LEU A 9 18.57 -8.08 5.60
C LEU A 9 19.43 -7.59 6.77
N LYS A 10 19.47 -6.27 6.96
CA LYS A 10 20.14 -5.61 8.08
C LYS A 10 19.29 -4.46 8.60
N GLU A 11 19.62 -3.98 9.79
CA GLU A 11 19.03 -2.76 10.36
C GLU A 11 19.10 -1.58 9.38
N GLY A 12 18.00 -0.84 9.30
CA GLY A 12 17.82 0.27 8.38
C GLY A 12 17.39 -0.13 6.96
N ASP A 13 17.42 -1.42 6.60
CA ASP A 13 16.78 -1.87 5.35
C ASP A 13 15.26 -1.72 5.47
N PHE A 14 14.60 -1.47 4.34
CA PHE A 14 13.13 -1.41 4.28
C PHE A 14 12.58 -2.74 3.79
N VAL A 15 11.46 -3.15 4.36
CA VAL A 15 10.82 -4.41 4.06
C VAL A 15 9.34 -4.25 3.76
N PHE A 16 8.82 -5.20 2.99
CA PHE A 16 7.42 -5.45 2.75
C PHE A 16 7.12 -6.90 3.12
N ALA A 17 6.06 -7.12 3.89
CA ALA A 17 5.61 -8.44 4.28
C ALA A 17 4.10 -8.54 4.15
N LYS A 18 3.62 -9.78 4.09
CA LYS A 18 2.20 -10.09 4.14
C LYS A 18 1.89 -10.85 5.42
N GLN A 19 0.77 -10.51 6.03
CA GLN A 19 0.25 -11.22 7.21
C GLN A 19 -1.11 -11.81 6.86
N ALA A 20 -1.28 -13.11 7.07
CA ALA A 20 -2.53 -13.79 6.82
C ALA A 20 -3.67 -13.22 7.68
N ASP A 21 -4.84 -13.11 7.09
CA ASP A 21 -6.05 -12.57 7.72
C ASP A 21 -7.29 -13.15 7.02
N GLY A 22 -7.71 -14.33 7.50
CA GLY A 22 -8.72 -15.14 6.82
C GLY A 22 -8.25 -15.62 5.45
N GLU A 23 -9.06 -15.37 4.41
CA GLU A 23 -8.75 -15.76 3.03
C GLU A 23 -7.79 -14.77 2.31
N TYR A 24 -7.51 -13.63 2.93
CA TYR A 24 -6.71 -12.55 2.35
C TYR A 24 -5.52 -12.21 3.25
N ASN A 25 -4.76 -11.21 2.85
CA ASN A 25 -3.61 -10.74 3.63
C ASN A 25 -3.76 -9.27 4.00
N LYS A 26 -3.22 -8.92 5.16
CA LYS A 26 -2.79 -7.57 5.50
C LYS A 26 -1.39 -7.33 4.92
N ILE A 27 -1.06 -6.07 4.72
CA ILE A 27 0.24 -5.63 4.22
C ILE A 27 1.00 -5.00 5.37
N ILE A 28 2.26 -5.37 5.54
CA ILE A 28 3.17 -4.72 6.47
C ILE A 28 4.31 -4.11 5.66
N PHE A 29 4.66 -2.86 5.92
CA PHE A 29 5.90 -2.28 5.41
C PHE A 29 6.56 -1.42 6.48
N GLY A 30 7.88 -1.43 6.54
CA GLY A 30 8.61 -0.81 7.64
C GLY A 30 10.12 -0.85 7.47
N ALA A 31 10.82 -0.26 8.42
CA ALA A 31 12.26 -0.36 8.55
C ALA A 31 12.63 -1.51 9.51
N VAL A 32 13.68 -2.25 9.17
CA VAL A 32 14.26 -3.26 10.04
C VAL A 32 14.95 -2.57 11.21
N THR A 33 14.59 -2.97 12.43
CA THR A 33 15.14 -2.42 13.69
C THR A 33 16.07 -3.38 14.42
N GLY A 34 16.15 -4.63 14.00
CA GLY A 34 17.04 -5.64 14.57
C GLY A 34 16.96 -6.95 13.77
N VAL A 35 18.04 -7.74 13.78
CA VAL A 35 18.10 -9.05 13.11
C VAL A 35 18.69 -10.07 14.07
N GLU A 36 17.92 -11.13 14.37
CA GLU A 36 18.34 -12.26 15.19
C GLU A 36 18.03 -13.58 14.48
N GLY A 37 19.02 -14.12 13.77
CA GLY A 37 18.86 -15.32 12.96
C GLY A 37 17.79 -15.12 11.87
N GLN A 38 16.69 -15.87 11.97
CA GLN A 38 15.56 -15.81 11.03
C GLN A 38 14.44 -14.86 11.49
N LYS A 39 14.64 -14.14 12.59
CA LYS A 39 13.67 -13.17 13.11
C LYS A 39 14.18 -11.77 12.91
N ILE A 40 13.31 -10.89 12.43
CA ILE A 40 13.63 -9.47 12.24
C ILE A 40 12.64 -8.60 13.02
N GLY A 41 13.17 -7.62 13.75
CA GLY A 41 12.36 -6.53 14.30
C GLY A 41 12.00 -5.56 13.18
N VAL A 42 10.75 -5.12 13.12
CA VAL A 42 10.28 -4.15 12.13
C VAL A 42 9.42 -3.09 12.83
N ASN A 43 9.71 -1.83 12.51
CA ASN A 43 8.87 -0.69 12.86
C ASN A 43 8.33 -0.04 11.58
N GLY A 44 7.02 0.15 11.50
CA GLY A 44 6.36 0.59 10.29
C GLY A 44 4.85 0.66 10.42
N ILE A 45 4.15 0.26 9.36
CA ILE A 45 2.70 0.34 9.25
C ILE A 45 2.15 -1.01 8.80
N ILE A 46 1.05 -1.43 9.43
CA ILE A 46 0.21 -2.53 8.96
C ILE A 46 -1.05 -1.96 8.33
N ILE A 47 -1.42 -2.47 7.16
CA ILE A 47 -2.56 -2.04 6.36
C ILE A 47 -3.51 -3.20 6.15
N ASN A 48 -4.80 -2.96 6.41
CA ASN A 48 -5.91 -3.80 6.02
C ASN A 48 -6.68 -3.17 4.84
N PRO A 49 -6.64 -3.76 3.62
CA PRO A 49 -7.29 -3.21 2.43
C PRO A 49 -8.81 -3.48 2.40
N ILE A 50 -9.54 -3.07 3.44
CA ILE A 50 -10.95 -3.42 3.67
C ILE A 50 -11.89 -3.03 2.53
N GLY A 51 -11.65 -1.89 1.88
CA GLY A 51 -12.50 -1.42 0.78
C GLY A 51 -12.41 -2.33 -0.44
N LEU A 52 -11.22 -2.86 -0.75
CA LEU A 52 -11.06 -3.83 -1.84
C LEU A 52 -11.66 -5.20 -1.47
N ARG A 53 -11.50 -5.64 -0.21
CA ARG A 53 -12.09 -6.89 0.30
C ARG A 53 -13.62 -6.88 0.18
N ASN A 54 -14.26 -5.84 0.70
CA ASN A 54 -15.72 -5.67 0.61
C ASN A 54 -16.21 -5.71 -0.84
N LYS A 55 -15.43 -5.14 -1.76
CA LYS A 55 -15.78 -5.09 -3.19
C LYS A 55 -15.68 -6.48 -3.85
N VAL A 56 -14.71 -7.30 -3.44
CA VAL A 56 -14.60 -8.70 -3.85
C VAL A 56 -15.76 -9.53 -3.29
N GLU A 57 -16.06 -9.39 -2.00
CA GLU A 57 -17.15 -10.12 -1.35
C GLU A 57 -18.52 -9.81 -1.95
N GLN A 58 -18.73 -8.56 -2.40
CA GLN A 58 -19.94 -8.14 -3.13
C GLN A 58 -20.00 -8.63 -4.58
N GLY A 59 -18.98 -9.35 -5.08
CA GLY A 59 -18.89 -9.77 -6.48
C GLY A 59 -18.66 -8.62 -7.47
N LYS A 60 -18.21 -7.45 -6.99
CA LYS A 60 -18.02 -6.22 -7.78
C LYS A 60 -16.57 -5.96 -8.19
N ALA A 61 -15.68 -6.94 -7.96
CA ALA A 61 -14.27 -6.83 -8.28
C ALA A 61 -13.83 -7.98 -9.20
N GLY A 62 -12.86 -7.69 -10.08
CA GLY A 62 -12.34 -8.67 -11.04
C GLY A 62 -11.29 -9.59 -10.42
N LYS A 63 -10.90 -10.64 -11.17
CA LYS A 63 -9.90 -11.64 -10.77
C LYS A 63 -8.60 -11.02 -10.22
N ARG A 64 -8.14 -9.94 -10.86
CA ARG A 64 -6.92 -9.22 -10.44
C ARG A 64 -7.01 -8.65 -9.02
N SER A 65 -8.18 -8.20 -8.59
CA SER A 65 -8.39 -7.69 -7.24
C SER A 65 -8.26 -8.79 -6.20
N ILE A 66 -8.78 -9.97 -6.50
CA ILE A 66 -8.67 -11.17 -5.65
C ILE A 66 -7.20 -11.59 -5.54
N GLU A 67 -6.48 -11.65 -6.66
CA GLU A 67 -5.04 -11.96 -6.68
C GLU A 67 -4.23 -11.01 -5.80
N ILE A 68 -4.50 -9.71 -5.87
CA ILE A 68 -3.79 -8.70 -5.07
C ILE A 68 -4.08 -8.88 -3.57
N LEU A 69 -5.31 -9.19 -3.18
CA LEU A 69 -5.64 -9.45 -1.78
C LEU A 69 -5.01 -10.75 -1.24
N LYS A 70 -4.94 -11.78 -2.08
CA LYS A 70 -4.34 -13.09 -1.72
C LYS A 70 -2.82 -13.09 -1.77
N ASN A 71 -2.21 -12.23 -2.60
CA ASN A 71 -0.77 -12.16 -2.74
C ASN A 71 -0.31 -10.73 -3.05
N PRO A 72 -0.44 -9.80 -2.08
CA PRO A 72 0.01 -8.44 -2.28
C PRO A 72 1.53 -8.42 -2.40
N ASN A 73 2.03 -7.53 -3.26
CA ASN A 73 3.46 -7.31 -3.42
C ASN A 73 3.75 -5.81 -3.63
N PRO A 74 5.01 -5.38 -3.52
CA PRO A 74 5.35 -3.96 -3.62
C PRO A 74 4.91 -3.29 -4.92
N ASP A 75 4.88 -4.03 -6.04
CA ASP A 75 4.53 -3.49 -7.35
C ASP A 75 3.02 -3.31 -7.57
N ASN A 76 2.19 -4.14 -6.92
CA ASN A 76 0.74 -4.14 -7.11
C ASN A 76 -0.05 -3.55 -5.94
N CYS A 77 0.58 -3.40 -4.76
CA CYS A 77 -0.13 -3.08 -3.53
C CYS A 77 -0.86 -1.73 -3.61
N ILE A 78 -0.35 -0.76 -4.38
CA ILE A 78 -0.98 0.55 -4.55
C ILE A 78 -2.44 0.46 -5.01
N LEU A 79 -2.79 -0.55 -5.80
CA LEU A 79 -4.17 -0.79 -6.27
C LEU A 79 -5.10 -1.18 -5.11
N SER A 80 -4.59 -1.85 -4.08
CA SER A 80 -5.34 -2.13 -2.85
C SER A 80 -5.55 -0.87 -2.01
N LEU A 81 -4.62 0.09 -2.10
CA LEU A 81 -4.67 1.36 -1.37
C LEU A 81 -5.53 2.43 -2.06
N VAL A 82 -6.01 2.19 -3.28
CA VAL A 82 -6.95 3.09 -3.96
C VAL A 82 -8.30 3.16 -3.25
N TYR A 83 -8.70 2.05 -2.62
CA TYR A 83 -9.95 1.96 -1.88
C TYR A 83 -9.73 2.33 -0.41
N ARG A 84 -10.82 2.44 0.35
CA ARG A 84 -10.73 2.58 1.81
C ARG A 84 -9.82 1.50 2.39
N ILE A 85 -8.93 1.91 3.27
CA ILE A 85 -8.05 1.04 4.04
C ILE A 85 -8.25 1.35 5.53
N GLU A 86 -7.85 0.40 6.36
CA GLU A 86 -7.53 0.63 7.77
C GLU A 86 -6.03 0.44 7.92
N HIS A 87 -5.40 1.23 8.78
CA HIS A 87 -3.98 1.09 9.04
C HIS A 87 -3.65 1.48 10.47
N ASP A 88 -2.60 0.84 11.01
CA ASP A 88 -2.07 1.11 12.34
C ASP A 88 -0.55 1.09 12.30
N ASN A 89 0.05 1.67 13.34
CA ASN A 89 1.49 1.49 13.57
C ASN A 89 1.77 0.01 13.83
N PHE A 90 2.84 -0.49 13.22
CA PHE A 90 3.36 -1.83 13.43
C PHE A 90 4.71 -1.75 14.11
N ALA A 91 4.82 -2.31 15.32
CA ALA A 91 6.08 -2.56 15.99
C ALA A 91 6.09 -4.02 16.42
N GLY A 92 6.82 -4.86 15.70
CA GLY A 92 6.75 -6.30 15.91
C GLY A 92 7.92 -7.06 15.31
N VAL A 93 7.91 -8.37 15.52
CA VAL A 93 8.90 -9.30 14.99
C VAL A 93 8.28 -10.11 13.87
N LEU A 94 8.99 -10.21 12.74
CA LEU A 94 8.63 -11.08 11.62
C LEU A 94 9.59 -12.27 11.56
N ASP A 95 9.04 -13.47 11.40
CA ASP A 95 9.82 -14.70 11.20
C ASP A 95 9.93 -15.01 9.70
N LEU A 96 11.15 -14.99 9.19
CA LEU A 96 11.47 -15.22 7.78
C LEU A 96 11.14 -16.64 7.30
N ASN A 97 10.91 -17.59 8.22
CA ASN A 97 10.48 -18.95 7.89
C ASN A 97 8.95 -19.06 7.76
N GLU A 98 8.21 -18.20 8.44
CA GLU A 98 6.74 -18.22 8.46
C GLU A 98 6.14 -17.24 7.45
N GLN A 99 6.80 -16.09 7.28
CA GLN A 99 6.27 -14.97 6.51
C GLN A 99 7.16 -14.68 5.31
N GLN A 100 6.52 -14.42 4.17
CA GLN A 100 7.24 -13.88 3.03
C GLN A 100 7.59 -12.41 3.29
N VAL A 101 8.87 -12.14 3.51
CA VAL A 101 9.43 -10.80 3.64
C VAL A 101 10.27 -10.47 2.41
N LEU A 102 10.02 -9.31 1.82
CA LEU A 102 10.72 -8.78 0.66
C LEU A 102 11.47 -7.51 1.05
N GLU A 103 12.77 -7.43 0.79
CA GLU A 103 13.50 -6.15 0.83
C GLU A 103 12.90 -5.22 -0.23
N ILE A 104 12.59 -3.97 0.14
CA ILE A 104 12.09 -2.96 -0.78
C ILE A 104 13.05 -1.77 -0.86
N PRO A 105 13.18 -1.15 -2.04
CA PRO A 105 13.95 0.09 -2.16
C PRO A 105 13.33 1.22 -1.33
N ASN A 106 14.18 2.13 -0.81
CA ASN A 106 13.73 3.33 -0.09
C ASN A 106 12.65 4.13 -0.85
N ARG A 107 12.76 4.24 -2.19
CA ARG A 107 11.75 4.92 -3.01
C ARG A 107 10.34 4.29 -2.92
N VAL A 108 10.27 2.96 -2.78
CA VAL A 108 9.00 2.23 -2.67
C VAL A 108 8.44 2.43 -1.28
N TYR A 109 9.28 2.27 -0.25
CA TYR A 109 8.92 2.58 1.13
C TYR A 109 8.39 4.02 1.28
N ALA A 110 9.11 5.01 0.78
CA ALA A 110 8.72 6.42 0.83
C ALA A 110 7.40 6.69 0.12
N THR A 111 7.13 6.02 -1.01
CA THR A 111 5.85 6.13 -1.72
C THR A 111 4.70 5.55 -0.88
N LEU A 112 4.88 4.37 -0.28
CA LEU A 112 3.86 3.74 0.57
C LEU A 112 3.62 4.55 1.85
N ASN A 113 4.70 4.95 2.53
CA ASN A 113 4.60 5.78 3.73
C ASN A 113 3.93 7.11 3.42
N GLY A 114 4.36 7.79 2.36
CA GLY A 114 3.74 9.02 1.89
C GLY A 114 2.26 8.83 1.58
N TRP A 115 1.87 7.72 0.93
CA TRP A 115 0.47 7.43 0.64
C TRP A 115 -0.42 7.40 1.90
N ILE A 116 0.10 6.85 2.99
CA ILE A 116 -0.60 6.76 4.28
C ILE A 116 -0.60 8.09 5.01
N GLN A 117 0.56 8.74 5.15
CA GLN A 117 0.70 10.03 5.84
C GLN A 117 -0.15 11.15 5.20
N GLU A 118 -0.36 11.05 3.90
CA GLU A 118 -1.12 12.00 3.10
C GLU A 118 -2.62 11.65 3.00
N SER A 119 -3.06 10.55 3.65
CA SER A 119 -4.43 10.03 3.61
C SER A 119 -4.99 9.88 2.19
N LEU A 120 -4.15 9.51 1.21
CA LEU A 120 -4.55 9.54 -0.20
C LEU A 120 -5.69 8.57 -0.52
N SER A 121 -5.73 7.42 0.17
CA SER A 121 -6.83 6.46 0.10
C SER A 121 -8.18 7.10 0.43
N GLU A 122 -8.23 7.99 1.41
CA GLU A 122 -9.47 8.64 1.84
C GLU A 122 -9.97 9.64 0.79
N PHE A 123 -9.08 10.50 0.28
CA PHE A 123 -9.42 11.44 -0.78
C PHE A 123 -9.94 10.74 -2.04
N ILE A 124 -9.29 9.64 -2.45
CA ILE A 124 -9.74 8.86 -3.60
C ILE A 124 -11.08 8.18 -3.31
N ASN A 125 -11.22 7.56 -2.14
CA ASN A 125 -12.46 6.89 -1.75
C ASN A 125 -13.65 7.85 -1.67
N ASN A 126 -13.45 9.09 -1.20
CA ASN A 126 -14.49 10.13 -1.17
C ASN A 126 -14.99 10.49 -2.58
N VAL A 127 -14.12 10.44 -3.58
CA VAL A 127 -14.54 10.65 -4.98
C VAL A 127 -15.26 9.43 -5.57
N LEU A 128 -14.80 8.22 -5.23
CA LEU A 128 -15.32 6.98 -5.80
C LEU A 128 -16.63 6.51 -5.16
N SER A 129 -16.90 6.91 -3.91
CA SER A 129 -18.13 6.56 -3.18
C SER A 129 -19.33 7.43 -3.56
N LEU A 130 -19.10 8.60 -4.15
CA LEU A 130 -20.16 9.54 -4.53
C LEU A 130 -20.69 9.26 -5.95
N PRO A 131 -22.01 9.39 -6.17
CA PRO A 131 -22.59 9.38 -7.52
C PRO A 131 -22.16 10.63 -8.31
N PRO A 132 -22.26 10.64 -9.66
CA PRO A 132 -22.06 11.85 -10.45
C PRO A 132 -22.93 13.01 -9.95
N GLY A 133 -22.32 14.17 -9.69
CA GLY A 133 -23.00 15.34 -9.15
C GLY A 133 -22.05 16.36 -8.52
N SER A 134 -22.61 17.45 -8.00
CA SER A 134 -21.86 18.57 -7.43
C SER A 134 -20.92 18.17 -6.29
N GLU A 135 -21.36 17.26 -5.41
CA GLU A 135 -20.55 16.74 -4.30
C GLU A 135 -19.33 15.98 -4.80
N ARG A 136 -19.51 15.13 -5.82
CA ARG A 136 -18.40 14.40 -6.44
C ARG A 136 -17.42 15.34 -7.13
N ASP A 137 -17.91 16.38 -7.78
CA ASP A 137 -17.06 17.38 -8.41
C ASP A 137 -16.27 18.20 -7.39
N GLN A 138 -16.87 18.49 -6.23
CA GLN A 138 -16.16 19.09 -5.11
C GLN A 138 -15.08 18.16 -4.57
N ALA A 139 -15.38 16.87 -4.35
CA ALA A 139 -14.39 15.89 -3.91
C ALA A 139 -13.22 15.78 -4.91
N LYS A 140 -13.50 15.80 -6.22
CA LYS A 140 -12.45 15.84 -7.27
C LYS A 140 -11.56 17.07 -7.16
N ARG A 141 -12.14 18.26 -6.93
CA ARG A 141 -11.37 19.50 -6.73
C ARG A 141 -10.47 19.42 -5.51
N VAL A 142 -10.98 18.91 -4.39
CA VAL A 142 -10.21 18.72 -3.14
C VAL A 142 -9.05 17.75 -3.35
N LEU A 143 -9.31 16.59 -3.97
CA LEU A 143 -8.25 15.61 -4.29
C LEU A 143 -7.19 16.21 -5.23
N LYS A 144 -7.61 16.99 -6.24
CA LYS A 144 -6.68 17.69 -7.13
C LYS A 144 -5.82 18.70 -6.37
N GLN A 145 -6.42 19.49 -5.49
CA GLN A 145 -5.68 20.44 -4.65
C GLN A 145 -4.67 19.73 -3.76
N ARG A 146 -5.05 18.63 -3.08
CA ARG A 146 -4.10 17.83 -2.28
C ARG A 146 -2.93 17.36 -3.14
N MET A 147 -3.22 16.75 -4.29
CA MET A 147 -2.21 16.29 -5.24
C MET A 147 -1.27 17.43 -5.68
N ASP A 148 -1.79 18.63 -5.90
CA ASP A 148 -0.99 19.78 -6.33
C ASP A 148 -0.03 20.26 -5.24
N THR A 149 -0.43 20.15 -3.97
CA THR A 149 0.36 20.51 -2.78
C THR A 149 1.37 19.45 -2.33
N LEU A 150 1.38 18.25 -2.93
CA LEU A 150 2.34 17.21 -2.59
C LEU A 150 3.77 17.65 -2.92
N PHE A 151 4.65 17.67 -1.91
CA PHE A 151 6.07 17.96 -2.07
C PHE A 151 6.82 16.82 -2.77
N ASP A 152 6.49 15.57 -2.45
CA ASP A 152 7.14 14.40 -3.05
C ASP A 152 6.71 14.23 -4.51
N LYS A 153 7.65 14.44 -5.44
CA LYS A 153 7.41 14.36 -6.88
C LYS A 153 7.01 12.97 -7.35
N GLN A 154 7.53 11.91 -6.71
CA GLN A 154 7.23 10.54 -7.09
C GLN A 154 5.83 10.14 -6.63
N LEU A 155 5.47 10.45 -5.39
CA LEU A 155 4.12 10.27 -4.85
C LEU A 155 3.10 11.02 -5.69
N LYS A 156 3.38 12.29 -6.03
CA LYS A 156 2.53 13.10 -6.92
C LYS A 156 2.32 12.45 -8.28
N ARG A 157 3.39 11.94 -8.91
CA ARG A 157 3.31 11.22 -10.20
C ARG A 157 2.46 9.94 -10.09
N THR A 158 2.66 9.16 -9.04
CA THR A 158 1.88 7.94 -8.77
C THR A 158 0.40 8.26 -8.57
N LEU A 159 0.08 9.27 -7.75
CA LEU A 159 -1.30 9.71 -7.52
C LEU A 159 -1.95 10.21 -8.81
N TYR A 160 -1.24 10.98 -9.62
CA TYR A 160 -1.72 11.47 -10.91
C TYR A 160 -2.06 10.32 -11.87
N ALA A 161 -1.18 9.33 -12.00
CA ALA A 161 -1.39 8.16 -12.84
C ALA A 161 -2.63 7.35 -12.40
N ILE A 162 -2.81 7.19 -11.09
CA ILE A 162 -3.98 6.52 -10.51
C ILE A 162 -5.26 7.33 -10.77
N CYS A 163 -5.24 8.64 -10.53
CA CYS A 163 -6.42 9.46 -10.78
C CYS A 163 -6.83 9.46 -12.27
N ARG A 164 -5.86 9.42 -13.19
CA ARG A 164 -6.12 9.25 -14.63
C ARG A 164 -6.73 7.89 -14.95
N SER A 165 -6.18 6.80 -14.41
CA SER A 165 -6.69 5.44 -14.67
C SER A 165 -8.11 5.24 -14.14
N LEU A 166 -8.44 5.90 -13.03
CA LEU A 166 -9.77 5.92 -12.42
C LEU A 166 -10.74 6.92 -13.08
N LYS A 167 -10.32 7.65 -14.12
CA LYS A 167 -11.11 8.71 -14.78
C LYS A 167 -11.60 9.80 -13.82
N ILE A 168 -10.82 10.06 -12.76
CA ILE A 168 -11.04 11.17 -11.82
C ILE A 168 -10.57 12.48 -12.45
N LEU A 169 -9.36 12.46 -13.01
CA LEU A 169 -8.77 13.56 -13.77
C LEU A 169 -8.92 13.25 -15.25
N THR A 170 -9.89 13.88 -15.89
CA THR A 170 -10.08 13.88 -17.35
C THR A 170 -9.23 14.96 -18.00
#